data_AF-H2YCR6-F1
#
_entry.id   AF-H2YCR6-F1
#
_cell.length_a   1.000
_cell.length_b   1.000
_cell.length_c   1.000
_cell.angle_alpha   90.00
_cell.angle_beta   90.00
_cell.angle_gamma   90.00
#
_symmetry.space_group_name_H-M   'P 1'
#
loop_
_entity.id
_entity.type
_entity.pdbx_description
1 polymer ?
#
loop_
_entity_poly.entity_id
_entity_poly.type
_entity_poly.pdbx_seq_one_letter_code
_entity_poly.pdbx_strand_id
1 'polypeptide(L)'
;MVMKGVLQASTQQISNCNLAGVIGIDSVFTSLGMHLRQFICLVTQRYEMSLKDYLRRYKLDMNTCMVVLAQIFEVVAYLEDQSVVHRAISSENFFVESTNNNSYPHLLLGHFDNAHSTGNKNGLLIPFQHETLDPRLSDLACQAPEVSRAKPGKRALIDYRKADAWSAGILAYEVLTGSNQFKEHKIDSRTFMEKEIPSLHLIPMPHVLKMIARLLLSVNPSKRLSANEAADMLHFEIFAESPLVSVTNQIPELCSWLTAHSAEMLARQQQDQVLVDLCRCFFRRIEPTNLFRSYKLWLLIKG
;
A
#
# COMPACT_ATOMS: atom_id res chain seq x y z
N MET A 1 17.49 10.59 6.92
CA MET A 1 18.35 9.94 5.90
C MET A 1 17.50 9.17 4.87
N VAL A 2 16.43 8.47 5.29
CA VAL A 2 15.41 7.86 4.40
C VAL A 2 14.82 8.87 3.42
N MET A 3 14.34 10.00 3.93
CA MET A 3 13.85 11.09 3.06
C MET A 3 14.95 11.76 2.23
N LYS A 4 16.24 11.70 2.60
CA LYS A 4 17.31 12.28 1.75
C LYS A 4 17.54 11.47 0.47
N GLY A 5 17.27 10.17 0.48
CA GLY A 5 17.27 9.33 -0.72
C GLY A 5 16.03 9.53 -1.60
N VAL A 6 14.90 9.93 -1.01
CA VAL A 6 13.64 10.24 -1.72
C VAL A 6 13.59 11.70 -2.22
N LEU A 7 14.29 12.63 -1.55
CA LEU A 7 14.17 14.09 -1.75
C LEU A 7 15.40 14.76 -2.39
N GLN A 8 16.36 14.02 -2.94
CA GLN A 8 17.44 14.64 -3.71
C GLN A 8 16.94 15.04 -5.13
N ALA A 9 16.33 16.24 -5.21
CA ALA A 9 16.40 17.23 -6.32
C ALA A 9 15.08 17.71 -6.96
N SER A 10 14.99 19.04 -7.14
CA SER A 10 14.20 19.79 -8.15
C SER A 10 12.66 19.68 -8.11
N THR A 11 12.00 20.73 -8.60
CA THR A 11 10.53 20.86 -8.75
C THR A 11 9.89 19.72 -9.55
N GLN A 12 10.66 18.98 -10.38
CA GLN A 12 10.20 17.82 -11.16
C GLN A 12 10.06 16.52 -10.33
N GLN A 13 10.72 16.36 -9.19
CA GLN A 13 10.53 15.19 -8.32
C GLN A 13 9.38 15.35 -7.33
N ILE A 14 9.06 16.56 -6.89
CA ILE A 14 7.89 16.82 -6.01
C ILE A 14 6.59 16.40 -6.71
N SER A 15 6.48 16.66 -8.02
CA SER A 15 5.38 16.15 -8.85
C SER A 15 5.36 14.61 -8.97
N ASN A 16 6.52 13.95 -8.91
CA ASN A 16 6.61 12.49 -8.97
C ASN A 16 6.24 11.79 -7.64
N CYS A 17 6.39 12.48 -6.50
CA CYS A 17 6.01 11.94 -5.19
C CYS A 17 4.49 11.90 -5.00
N ASN A 18 3.80 12.99 -5.34
CA ASN A 18 2.33 13.02 -5.29
C ASN A 18 1.72 12.01 -6.27
N LEU A 19 2.30 11.88 -7.47
CA LEU A 19 1.88 10.84 -8.44
C LEU A 19 2.00 9.43 -7.85
N ALA A 20 3.02 9.17 -7.03
CA ALA A 20 3.22 7.88 -6.38
C ALA A 20 2.36 7.67 -5.12
N GLY A 21 1.46 8.60 -4.80
CA GLY A 21 0.62 8.52 -3.60
C GLY A 21 1.34 8.86 -2.30
N VAL A 22 2.46 9.60 -2.35
CA VAL A 22 3.26 10.01 -1.17
C VAL A 22 3.17 11.52 -0.99
N ILE A 23 3.00 12.00 0.25
CA ILE A 23 3.01 13.45 0.55
C ILE A 23 4.30 14.10 0.06
N GLY A 24 4.14 15.13 -0.78
CA GLY A 24 5.21 16.05 -1.16
C GLY A 24 5.64 16.95 0.01
N ILE A 25 6.95 17.18 0.11
CA ILE A 25 7.54 18.13 1.06
C ILE A 25 8.08 19.31 0.27
N ASP A 26 7.49 20.48 0.47
CA ASP A 26 7.84 21.72 -0.22
C ASP A 26 9.16 22.28 0.28
N SER A 27 9.42 22.19 1.59
CA SER A 27 10.69 22.61 2.17
C SER A 27 11.02 21.93 3.49
N VAL A 28 12.32 21.87 3.78
CA VAL A 28 12.89 21.34 5.02
C VAL A 28 13.86 22.38 5.58
N PHE A 29 13.70 22.77 6.84
CA PHE A 29 14.61 23.70 7.51
C PHE A 29 14.76 23.37 8.99
N THR A 30 15.79 23.91 9.63
CA THR A 30 15.98 23.81 11.07
C THR A 30 15.55 25.10 11.74
N SER A 31 14.80 25.01 12.83
CA SER A 31 14.40 26.15 13.65
C SER A 31 14.87 25.99 15.09
N LEU A 32 15.22 27.10 15.74
CA LEU A 32 15.58 27.12 17.15
C LEU A 32 14.33 27.46 17.96
N GLY A 33 13.85 26.51 18.77
CA GLY A 33 12.73 26.77 19.68
C GLY A 33 13.19 27.33 21.02
N MET A 34 12.23 27.54 21.91
CA MET A 34 12.50 27.96 23.28
C MET A 34 13.44 26.95 23.97
N HIS A 35 14.35 27.46 24.80
CA HIS A 35 15.41 26.68 25.48
C HIS A 35 16.50 26.08 24.57
N LEU A 36 16.82 26.72 23.43
CA LEU A 36 17.91 26.32 22.53
C LEU A 36 17.76 24.91 21.93
N ARG A 37 16.54 24.35 21.95
CA ARG A 37 16.27 23.08 21.26
C ARG A 37 16.16 23.32 19.76
N GLN A 38 16.94 22.58 18.98
CA GLN A 38 16.83 22.58 17.52
C GLN A 38 15.70 21.63 17.09
N PHE A 39 14.85 22.13 16.21
CA PHE A 39 13.76 21.39 15.58
C PHE A 39 14.04 21.27 14.09
N ILE A 40 13.73 20.10 13.51
CA ILE A 40 13.60 19.94 12.07
C ILE A 40 12.14 20.25 11.73
N CYS A 41 11.93 21.18 10.81
CA CYS A 41 10.62 21.60 10.34
C CYS A 41 10.43 21.14 8.90
N LEU A 42 9.26 20.56 8.62
CA LEU A 42 8.83 20.10 7.30
C LEU A 42 7.63 20.95 6.89
N VAL A 43 7.64 21.49 5.67
CA VAL A 43 6.51 22.21 5.08
C VAL A 43 5.90 21.33 4.01
N THR A 44 4.60 21.10 4.12
CA THR A 44 3.81 20.31 3.16
C THR A 44 2.53 21.07 2.85
N GLN A 45 1.84 20.65 1.80
CA GLN A 45 0.43 20.97 1.62
C GLN A 45 -0.37 20.53 2.87
N ARG A 46 -1.38 21.32 3.23
CA ARG A 46 -2.29 20.98 4.33
C ARG A 46 -3.32 19.97 3.81
N TYR A 47 -3.41 18.83 4.49
CA TYR A 47 -4.46 17.84 4.26
C TYR A 47 -5.49 17.90 5.38
N GLU A 48 -6.77 17.91 5.03
CA GLU A 48 -7.85 18.22 5.98
C GLU A 48 -8.25 17.02 6.85
N MET A 49 -8.04 15.80 6.35
CA MET A 49 -8.64 14.61 6.95
C MET A 49 -7.79 13.37 6.72
N SER A 50 -7.66 12.54 7.75
CA SER A 50 -7.07 11.20 7.62
C SER A 50 -8.06 10.22 6.98
N LEU A 51 -7.57 9.14 6.36
CA LEU A 51 -8.42 8.07 5.85
C LEU A 51 -9.28 7.47 6.97
N LYS A 52 -8.75 7.38 8.20
CA LYS A 52 -9.50 6.94 9.37
C LYS A 52 -10.73 7.81 9.63
N ASP A 53 -10.57 9.12 9.60
CA ASP A 53 -11.68 10.05 9.83
C ASP A 53 -12.65 10.06 8.64
N TYR A 54 -12.13 9.87 7.42
CA TYR A 54 -12.95 9.71 6.22
C TYR A 54 -13.85 8.46 6.30
N LEU A 55 -13.30 7.30 6.64
CA LEU A 55 -14.06 6.04 6.78
C LEU A 55 -15.11 6.08 7.90
N ARG A 56 -14.88 6.89 8.94
CA ARG A 56 -15.87 7.14 10.00
C ARG A 56 -17.02 8.01 9.55
N ARG A 57 -16.75 8.96 8.65
CA ARG A 57 -17.73 9.96 8.21
C ARG A 57 -18.52 9.52 6.98
N TYR A 58 -17.92 8.72 6.10
CA TYR A 58 -18.47 8.33 4.82
C TYR A 58 -18.51 6.82 4.68
N LYS A 59 -19.67 6.29 4.28
CA LYS A 59 -19.81 4.89 3.87
C LYS A 59 -19.43 4.79 2.39
N LEU A 60 -18.40 4.02 2.09
CA LEU A 60 -17.92 3.83 0.72
C LEU A 60 -18.74 2.76 0.00
N ASP A 61 -19.01 2.98 -1.29
CA ASP A 61 -19.47 1.90 -2.16
C ASP A 61 -18.30 0.99 -2.56
N MET A 62 -18.62 -0.16 -3.15
CA MET A 62 -17.61 -1.16 -3.48
C MET A 62 -16.58 -0.66 -4.51
N ASN A 63 -17.02 0.15 -5.49
CA ASN A 63 -16.11 0.69 -6.49
C ASN A 63 -15.11 1.66 -5.87
N THR A 64 -15.58 2.52 -4.97
CA THR A 64 -14.76 3.44 -4.20
C THR A 64 -13.79 2.69 -3.29
N CYS A 65 -14.23 1.61 -2.64
CA CYS A 65 -13.33 0.73 -1.90
C CYS A 65 -12.20 0.18 -2.80
N MET A 66 -12.52 -0.34 -3.98
CA MET A 66 -11.50 -0.87 -4.90
C MET A 66 -10.48 0.19 -5.30
N VAL A 67 -10.93 1.42 -5.61
CA VAL A 67 -10.04 2.54 -5.99
C VAL A 67 -9.18 3.00 -4.81
N VAL A 68 -9.74 3.07 -3.59
CA VAL A 68 -8.98 3.36 -2.37
C VAL A 68 -7.92 2.29 -2.11
N LEU A 69 -8.27 1.01 -2.23
CA LEU A 69 -7.34 -0.09 -2.08
C LEU A 69 -6.24 -0.05 -3.14
N ALA A 70 -6.59 0.21 -4.39
CA ALA A 70 -5.61 0.32 -5.47
C ALA A 70 -4.58 1.41 -5.17
N GLN A 71 -5.00 2.59 -4.70
CA GLN A 71 -4.09 3.67 -4.30
C GLN A 71 -3.16 3.24 -3.14
N ILE A 72 -3.70 2.55 -2.12
CA ILE A 72 -2.92 2.04 -0.99
C ILE A 72 -1.85 1.04 -1.46
N PHE A 73 -2.21 0.09 -2.33
CA PHE A 73 -1.26 -0.91 -2.80
C PHE A 73 -0.26 -0.35 -3.79
N GLU A 74 -0.65 0.61 -4.63
CA GLU A 74 0.28 1.34 -5.52
C GLU A 74 1.36 2.08 -4.73
N VAL A 75 1.01 2.81 -3.67
CA VAL A 75 2.03 3.50 -2.87
C VAL A 75 2.94 2.52 -2.12
N VAL A 76 2.39 1.42 -1.59
CA VAL A 76 3.23 0.42 -0.91
C VAL A 76 4.15 -0.29 -1.91
N ALA A 77 3.66 -0.62 -3.10
CA ALA A 77 4.47 -1.18 -4.19
C ALA A 77 5.60 -0.21 -4.58
N TYR A 78 5.30 1.08 -4.70
CA TYR A 78 6.31 2.10 -4.94
C TYR A 78 7.40 2.12 -3.86
N LEU A 79 7.03 2.07 -2.57
CA LEU A 79 8.01 2.02 -1.48
C LEU A 79 8.87 0.75 -1.53
N GLU A 80 8.26 -0.41 -1.79
CA GLU A 80 8.97 -1.69 -1.95
C GLU A 80 10.03 -1.59 -3.08
N ASP A 81 9.66 -1.01 -4.22
CA ASP A 81 10.57 -0.81 -5.35
C ASP A 81 11.71 0.16 -5.03
N GLN A 82 11.44 1.20 -4.23
CA GLN A 82 12.45 2.13 -3.72
C GLN A 82 13.29 1.56 -2.57
N SER A 83 13.08 0.30 -2.16
CA SER A 83 13.72 -0.30 -0.98
C SER A 83 13.51 0.55 0.28
N VAL A 84 12.29 1.04 0.46
CA VAL A 84 11.81 1.78 1.63
C VAL A 84 10.74 0.93 2.31
N VAL A 85 10.82 0.80 3.63
CA VAL A 85 9.72 0.27 4.44
C VAL A 85 9.18 1.38 5.34
N HIS A 86 7.89 1.65 5.27
CA HIS A 86 7.19 2.65 6.06
C HIS A 86 7.05 2.23 7.53
N ARG A 87 6.76 0.93 7.78
CA ARG A 87 6.61 0.31 9.10
C ARG A 87 5.42 0.77 9.94
N ALA A 88 4.66 1.75 9.46
CA ALA A 88 3.48 2.30 10.12
C ALA A 88 2.30 2.49 9.14
N ILE A 89 2.12 1.58 8.17
CA ILE A 89 0.97 1.63 7.26
C ILE A 89 -0.33 1.46 8.07
N SER A 90 -1.20 2.48 8.05
CA SER A 90 -2.48 2.51 8.76
C SER A 90 -3.39 3.62 8.20
N SER A 91 -4.68 3.56 8.50
CA SER A 91 -5.66 4.61 8.11
C SER A 91 -5.37 5.99 8.71
N GLU A 92 -4.56 6.08 9.77
CA GLU A 92 -4.15 7.34 10.41
C GLU A 92 -3.04 8.07 9.63
N ASN A 93 -2.29 7.32 8.81
CA ASN A 93 -1.14 7.84 8.07
C ASN A 93 -1.42 8.07 6.59
N PHE A 94 -2.61 7.69 6.12
CA PHE A 94 -3.14 8.13 4.83
C PHE A 94 -3.99 9.37 5.02
N PHE A 95 -3.83 10.33 4.12
CA PHE A 95 -4.58 11.56 4.08
C PHE A 95 -5.43 11.64 2.82
N VAL A 96 -6.63 12.18 2.96
CA VAL A 96 -7.56 12.39 1.84
C VAL A 96 -7.43 13.83 1.37
N GLU A 97 -7.04 14.02 0.12
CA GLU A 97 -7.09 15.34 -0.52
C GLU A 97 -8.54 15.66 -0.91
N SER A 98 -8.96 16.92 -0.67
CA SER A 98 -10.31 17.37 -0.98
C SER A 98 -10.53 17.31 -2.49
N THR A 99 -11.35 16.37 -2.93
CA THR A 99 -11.74 16.26 -4.33
C THR A 99 -13.06 16.98 -4.57
N ASN A 100 -13.23 17.52 -5.78
CA ASN A 100 -14.51 18.07 -6.21
C ASN A 100 -15.60 16.98 -6.06
N ASN A 101 -16.84 17.40 -5.75
CA ASN A 101 -17.96 16.57 -5.25
C ASN A 101 -18.31 15.25 -6.01
N ASN A 102 -17.66 14.90 -7.12
CA ASN A 102 -17.97 13.75 -7.96
C ASN A 102 -16.77 12.83 -8.32
N SER A 103 -15.57 12.99 -7.76
CA SER A 103 -14.44 12.08 -8.03
C SER A 103 -14.06 11.23 -6.82
N TYR A 104 -13.37 10.10 -7.06
CA TYR A 104 -12.83 9.25 -6.00
C TYR A 104 -11.94 10.04 -5.02
N PRO A 105 -11.87 9.65 -3.74
CA PRO A 105 -10.96 10.28 -2.79
C PRO A 105 -9.51 10.01 -3.19
N HIS A 106 -8.72 11.07 -3.33
CA HIS A 106 -7.29 10.98 -3.62
C HIS A 106 -6.51 10.78 -2.31
N LEU A 107 -5.67 9.74 -2.26
CA LEU A 107 -4.96 9.33 -1.05
C LEU A 107 -3.47 9.62 -1.14
N LEU A 108 -2.93 10.18 -0.05
CA LEU A 108 -1.51 10.43 0.09
C LEU A 108 -0.99 9.85 1.42
N LEU A 109 0.05 9.03 1.34
CA LEU A 109 0.74 8.46 2.49
C LEU A 109 1.70 9.50 3.09
N GLY A 110 1.61 9.69 4.40
CA GLY A 110 2.49 10.54 5.19
C GLY A 110 3.05 9.84 6.42
N HIS A 111 3.68 10.63 7.31
CA HIS A 111 4.25 10.16 8.59
C HIS A 111 5.34 9.08 8.47
N PHE A 112 6.39 9.38 7.71
CA PHE A 112 7.56 8.52 7.53
C PHE A 112 8.53 8.51 8.73
N ASP A 113 8.11 8.93 9.92
CA ASP A 113 8.96 9.04 11.11
C ASP A 113 9.58 7.70 11.52
N ASN A 114 8.85 6.61 11.24
CA ASN A 114 9.26 5.24 11.53
C ASN A 114 9.86 4.52 10.31
N ALA A 115 9.94 5.19 9.17
CA ALA A 115 10.37 4.56 7.93
C ALA A 115 11.86 4.22 7.97
N HIS A 116 12.22 3.14 7.27
CA HIS A 116 13.58 2.67 7.12
C HIS A 116 13.93 2.49 5.65
N SER A 117 15.14 2.91 5.27
CA SER A 117 15.69 2.69 3.94
C SER A 117 17.20 2.68 4.02
N THR A 118 17.80 1.85 3.19
CA THR A 118 19.25 1.63 3.08
C THR A 118 19.76 1.87 1.67
N GLY A 119 18.88 2.25 0.73
CA GLY A 119 19.20 2.40 -0.69
C GLY A 119 19.49 1.09 -1.43
N ASN A 120 19.29 -0.07 -0.80
CA ASN A 120 19.38 -1.38 -1.47
C ASN A 120 18.36 -2.39 -0.90
N LYS A 121 17.97 -3.38 -1.70
CA LYS A 121 16.96 -4.39 -1.32
C LYS A 121 17.40 -5.25 -0.12
N ASN A 122 18.70 -5.48 0.05
CA ASN A 122 19.22 -6.27 1.17
C ASN A 122 19.09 -5.56 2.51
N GLY A 123 19.03 -4.23 2.53
CA GLY A 123 18.89 -3.50 3.79
C GLY A 123 17.45 -3.30 4.24
N LEU A 124 16.49 -4.04 3.66
CA LEU A 124 15.21 -4.33 4.33
C LEU A 124 15.32 -5.56 5.27
N LEU A 125 16.50 -6.18 5.35
CA LEU A 125 16.85 -7.15 6.39
C LEU A 125 17.55 -6.39 7.53
N ILE A 126 16.83 -6.12 8.62
CA ILE A 126 17.35 -5.31 9.73
C ILE A 126 17.98 -6.23 10.78
N PRO A 127 19.25 -6.03 11.19
CA PRO A 127 19.88 -6.82 12.25
C PRO A 127 19.15 -6.70 13.59
N PHE A 128 18.93 -7.85 14.25
CA PHE A 128 18.36 -7.92 15.60
C PHE A 128 19.24 -8.80 16.50
N GLN A 129 20.38 -8.25 16.91
CA GLN A 129 21.42 -9.04 17.58
C GLN A 129 21.16 -9.25 19.06
N HIS A 130 20.48 -8.30 19.71
CA HIS A 130 20.24 -8.27 21.15
C HIS A 130 18.94 -7.53 21.46
N GLU A 131 18.27 -7.85 22.58
CA GLU A 131 17.00 -7.22 22.99
C GLU A 131 17.10 -5.70 23.17
N THR A 132 18.26 -5.20 23.60
CA THR A 132 18.53 -3.75 23.74
C THR A 132 18.64 -3.01 22.40
N LEU A 133 18.72 -3.75 21.29
CA LEU A 133 18.76 -3.23 19.93
C LEU A 133 17.49 -3.61 19.16
N ASP A 134 16.37 -3.80 19.86
CA ASP A 134 15.09 -4.14 19.23
C ASP A 134 14.70 -3.07 18.20
N PRO A 135 14.75 -3.38 16.89
CA PRO A 135 14.48 -2.40 15.87
C PRO A 135 12.97 -2.25 15.63
N ARG A 136 12.10 -3.02 16.31
CA ARG A 136 10.65 -3.02 16.11
C ARG A 136 9.99 -1.81 16.79
N LEU A 137 8.78 -1.48 16.35
CA LEU A 137 7.97 -0.43 16.99
C LEU A 137 7.15 -1.06 18.11
N SER A 138 7.29 -0.54 19.34
CA SER A 138 6.72 -1.13 20.55
C SER A 138 5.19 -1.06 20.64
N ASP A 139 4.53 -0.22 19.85
CA ASP A 139 3.10 0.11 19.97
C ASP A 139 2.22 -0.38 18.79
N LEU A 140 2.76 -1.23 17.93
CA LEU A 140 2.02 -1.73 16.77
C LEU A 140 1.62 -3.19 16.95
N ALA A 141 0.49 -3.41 17.63
CA ALA A 141 -0.15 -4.73 17.79
C ALA A 141 -0.40 -5.46 16.44
N CYS A 142 -0.35 -4.72 15.33
CA CYS A 142 -0.62 -5.14 13.96
C CYS A 142 0.64 -5.36 13.09
N GLN A 143 1.83 -5.48 13.69
CA GLN A 143 3.06 -5.80 12.94
C GLN A 143 2.99 -7.17 12.26
N ALA A 144 3.59 -7.29 11.08
CA ALA A 144 3.67 -8.55 10.37
C ALA A 144 4.24 -9.69 11.26
N PRO A 145 3.72 -10.93 11.16
CA PRO A 145 4.13 -12.04 12.01
C PRO A 145 5.64 -12.32 12.01
N GLU A 146 6.30 -12.19 10.87
CA GLU A 146 7.75 -12.35 10.74
C GLU A 146 8.56 -11.26 11.47
N VAL A 147 7.97 -10.08 11.66
CA VAL A 147 8.57 -8.98 12.43
C VAL A 147 8.29 -9.19 13.92
N SER A 148 7.02 -9.37 14.28
CA SER A 148 6.59 -9.48 15.68
C SER A 148 7.12 -10.75 16.37
N ARG A 149 7.26 -11.86 15.63
CA ARG A 149 7.80 -13.14 16.15
C ARG A 149 9.32 -13.25 16.06
N ALA A 150 10.01 -12.25 15.49
CA ALA A 150 11.46 -12.26 15.42
C ALA A 150 12.08 -12.35 16.83
N LYS A 151 13.15 -13.13 16.94
CA LYS A 151 13.92 -13.30 18.18
C LYS A 151 15.34 -12.78 17.98
N PRO A 152 15.94 -12.15 19.00
CA PRO A 152 17.31 -11.68 18.90
C PRO A 152 18.28 -12.86 18.82
N GLY A 153 19.42 -12.65 18.16
CA GLY A 153 20.45 -13.68 18.10
C GLY A 153 21.67 -13.30 17.25
N LYS A 154 22.74 -14.09 17.36
CA LYS A 154 23.95 -13.89 16.55
C LYS A 154 23.60 -14.02 15.07
N ARG A 155 23.77 -12.92 14.31
CA ARG A 155 23.38 -12.80 12.89
C ARG A 155 21.87 -12.90 12.62
N ALA A 156 21.02 -12.71 13.63
CA ALA A 156 19.58 -12.66 13.41
C ALA A 156 19.20 -11.39 12.61
N LEU A 157 18.31 -11.57 11.65
CA LEU A 157 17.79 -10.54 10.76
C LEU A 157 16.27 -10.55 10.82
N ILE A 158 15.65 -9.37 10.85
CA ILE A 158 14.22 -9.20 10.68
C ILE A 158 13.95 -8.83 9.23
N ASP A 159 13.06 -9.58 8.59
CA ASP A 159 12.68 -9.36 7.20
C ASP A 159 11.48 -8.41 7.09
N TYR A 160 11.72 -7.20 6.59
CA TYR A 160 10.68 -6.20 6.39
C TYR A 160 10.14 -6.16 4.94
N ARG A 161 10.64 -7.01 4.03
CA ARG A 161 10.33 -6.92 2.59
C ARG A 161 8.86 -7.07 2.23
N LYS A 162 8.05 -7.70 3.09
CA LYS A 162 6.58 -7.84 2.92
C LYS A 162 5.80 -7.37 4.14
N ALA A 163 6.44 -6.61 5.04
CA ALA A 163 5.84 -6.16 6.28
C ALA A 163 4.76 -5.09 6.01
N ASP A 164 5.02 -4.15 5.11
CA ASP A 164 4.03 -3.12 4.75
C ASP A 164 2.86 -3.72 3.96
N ALA A 165 3.09 -4.71 3.10
CA ALA A 165 2.02 -5.45 2.43
C ALA A 165 1.06 -6.13 3.43
N TRP A 166 1.58 -6.68 4.53
CA TRP A 166 0.74 -7.20 5.62
C TRP A 166 -0.11 -6.11 6.27
N SER A 167 0.52 -4.98 6.63
CA SER A 167 -0.20 -3.85 7.25
C SER A 167 -1.23 -3.24 6.30
N ALA A 168 -0.95 -3.18 4.99
CA ALA A 168 -1.91 -2.82 3.96
C ALA A 168 -3.04 -3.84 3.84
N GLY A 169 -2.76 -5.13 4.05
CA GLY A 169 -3.76 -6.18 4.20
C GLY A 169 -4.73 -5.89 5.35
N ILE A 170 -4.24 -5.52 6.53
CA ILE A 170 -5.10 -5.12 7.67
C ILE A 170 -5.94 -3.89 7.33
N LEU A 171 -5.31 -2.88 6.73
CA LEU A 171 -6.00 -1.67 6.28
C LEU A 171 -7.08 -1.99 5.24
N ALA A 172 -6.87 -3.01 4.39
CA ALA A 172 -7.88 -3.41 3.42
C ALA A 172 -9.16 -3.91 4.09
N TYR A 173 -9.06 -4.62 5.22
CA TYR A 173 -10.25 -4.98 6.01
C TYR A 173 -10.95 -3.73 6.53
N GLU A 174 -10.18 -2.77 7.06
CA GLU A 174 -10.75 -1.53 7.60
C GLU A 174 -11.48 -0.71 6.53
N VAL A 175 -10.95 -0.63 5.30
CA VAL A 175 -11.62 0.02 4.16
C VAL A 175 -12.91 -0.72 3.79
N LEU A 176 -12.89 -2.06 3.75
CA LEU A 176 -14.02 -2.88 3.33
C LEU A 176 -15.14 -2.98 4.37
N THR A 177 -14.80 -2.96 5.67
CA THR A 177 -15.76 -3.11 6.77
C THR A 177 -16.14 -1.78 7.42
N GLY A 178 -15.35 -0.72 7.19
CA GLY A 178 -15.47 0.57 7.87
C GLY A 178 -14.91 0.57 9.31
N SER A 179 -14.28 -0.52 9.75
CA SER A 179 -13.71 -0.59 11.11
C SER A 179 -12.46 -1.46 11.19
N ASN A 180 -11.51 -1.08 12.07
CA ASN A 180 -10.28 -1.82 12.24
C ASN A 180 -10.51 -3.09 13.06
N GLN A 181 -10.79 -4.18 12.36
CA GLN A 181 -11.13 -5.45 12.97
C GLN A 181 -10.02 -6.01 13.89
N PHE A 182 -8.75 -5.76 13.58
CA PHE A 182 -7.63 -6.21 14.42
C PHE A 182 -7.62 -5.47 15.77
N LYS A 183 -7.87 -4.16 15.75
CA LYS A 183 -8.00 -3.36 16.98
C LYS A 183 -9.28 -3.71 17.75
N GLU A 184 -10.42 -3.86 17.08
CA GLU A 184 -11.72 -4.17 17.70
C GLU A 184 -11.72 -5.52 18.41
N HIS A 185 -11.20 -6.56 17.74
CA HIS A 185 -11.11 -7.91 18.30
C HIS A 185 -9.83 -8.16 19.10
N LYS A 186 -8.98 -7.13 19.29
CA LYS A 186 -7.69 -7.23 20.00
C LYS A 186 -6.83 -8.38 19.47
N ILE A 187 -6.80 -8.54 18.15
CA ILE A 187 -6.04 -9.59 17.48
C ILE A 187 -4.55 -9.26 17.60
N ASP A 188 -3.80 -10.18 18.18
CA ASP A 188 -2.35 -10.08 18.31
C ASP A 188 -1.67 -10.81 17.15
N SER A 189 -0.90 -10.09 16.35
CA SER A 189 -0.18 -10.65 15.20
C SER A 189 0.81 -11.77 15.59
N ARG A 190 1.27 -11.79 16.86
CA ARG A 190 2.15 -12.84 17.39
C ARG A 190 1.44 -14.19 17.49
N THR A 191 0.15 -14.20 17.79
CA THR A 191 -0.66 -15.43 17.94
C THR A 191 -1.62 -15.65 16.78
N PHE A 192 -1.80 -14.64 15.93
CA PHE A 192 -2.73 -14.68 14.82
C PHE A 192 -2.59 -15.93 13.96
N MET A 193 -3.74 -16.52 13.67
CA MET A 193 -3.93 -17.62 12.76
C MET A 193 -4.84 -17.16 11.61
N GLU A 194 -4.59 -17.62 10.38
CA GLU A 194 -5.38 -17.21 9.20
C GLU A 194 -6.89 -17.54 9.32
N LYS A 195 -7.26 -18.46 10.21
CA LYS A 195 -8.66 -18.77 10.55
C LYS A 195 -9.35 -17.70 11.42
N GLU A 196 -8.58 -16.84 12.09
CA GLU A 196 -9.06 -15.74 12.94
C GLU A 196 -9.34 -14.47 12.14
N ILE A 197 -9.14 -14.52 10.81
CA ILE A 197 -9.57 -13.47 9.91
C ILE A 197 -11.06 -13.17 10.17
N PRO A 198 -11.40 -11.94 10.60
CA PRO A 198 -12.78 -11.53 10.80
C PRO A 198 -13.60 -11.84 9.56
N SER A 199 -14.79 -12.41 9.75
CA SER A 199 -15.57 -13.03 8.69
C SER A 199 -16.04 -12.04 7.60
N LEU A 200 -15.18 -11.77 6.60
CA LEU A 200 -15.55 -11.07 5.36
C LEU A 200 -16.71 -11.74 4.61
N HIS A 201 -17.05 -12.98 4.98
CA HIS A 201 -18.19 -13.72 4.45
C HIS A 201 -19.53 -13.00 4.60
N LEU A 202 -19.64 -12.08 5.55
CA LEU A 202 -20.87 -11.33 5.80
C LEU A 202 -21.02 -10.09 4.91
N ILE A 203 -19.96 -9.66 4.22
CA ILE A 203 -19.98 -8.49 3.36
C ILE A 203 -20.13 -8.95 1.91
N PRO A 204 -21.16 -8.49 1.17
CA PRO A 204 -21.29 -8.79 -0.24
C PRO A 204 -20.17 -8.06 -1.00
N MET A 205 -19.16 -8.79 -1.43
CA MET A 205 -18.00 -8.24 -2.16
C MET A 205 -17.52 -9.21 -3.25
N PRO A 206 -16.85 -8.69 -4.31
CA PRO A 206 -16.21 -9.53 -5.31
C PRO A 206 -15.26 -10.55 -4.67
N HIS A 207 -15.31 -11.79 -5.17
CA HIS A 207 -14.48 -12.88 -4.67
C HIS A 207 -12.98 -12.54 -4.75
N VAL A 208 -12.58 -11.81 -5.79
CA VAL A 208 -11.23 -11.30 -5.99
C VAL A 208 -10.74 -10.48 -4.80
N LEU A 209 -11.50 -9.49 -4.32
CA LEU A 209 -11.10 -8.66 -3.18
C LEU A 209 -10.93 -9.49 -1.90
N LYS A 210 -11.86 -10.42 -1.67
CA LYS A 210 -11.79 -11.33 -0.52
C LYS A 210 -10.52 -12.17 -0.56
N MET A 211 -10.12 -12.63 -1.74
CA MET A 211 -8.89 -13.41 -1.91
C MET A 211 -7.64 -12.56 -1.78
N ILE A 212 -7.61 -11.35 -2.34
CA ILE A 212 -6.49 -10.39 -2.15
C ILE A 212 -6.26 -10.14 -0.66
N ALA A 213 -7.32 -9.77 0.08
CA ALA A 213 -7.24 -9.48 1.50
C ALA A 213 -6.72 -10.67 2.32
N ARG A 214 -7.18 -11.89 2.00
CA ARG A 214 -6.69 -13.13 2.64
C ARG A 214 -5.22 -13.43 2.31
N LEU A 215 -4.82 -13.31 1.05
CA LEU A 215 -3.45 -13.61 0.62
C LEU A 215 -2.44 -12.60 1.19
N LEU A 216 -2.83 -11.34 1.40
CA LEU A 216 -2.02 -10.35 2.11
C LEU A 216 -1.85 -10.65 3.61
N LEU A 217 -2.82 -11.31 4.23
CA LEU A 217 -2.75 -11.77 5.63
C LEU A 217 -2.21 -13.19 5.78
N SER A 218 -1.48 -13.70 4.80
CA SER A 218 -0.74 -14.95 4.95
C SER A 218 0.39 -14.80 5.98
N VAL A 219 0.45 -15.71 6.95
CA VAL A 219 1.45 -15.67 8.03
C VAL A 219 2.86 -15.92 7.48
N ASN A 220 2.98 -16.81 6.50
CA ASN A 220 4.25 -17.05 5.80
C ASN A 220 4.48 -15.97 4.72
N PRO A 221 5.50 -15.11 4.84
CA PRO A 221 5.77 -14.06 3.85
C PRO A 221 6.00 -14.59 2.43
N SER A 222 6.52 -15.80 2.28
CA SER A 222 6.75 -16.41 0.97
C SER A 222 5.45 -16.77 0.24
N LYS A 223 4.36 -17.00 0.99
CA LYS A 223 3.02 -17.25 0.45
C LYS A 223 2.18 -15.97 0.36
N ARG A 224 2.60 -14.92 1.06
CA ARG A 224 1.91 -13.63 1.10
C ARG A 224 2.00 -12.93 -0.25
N LEU A 225 0.90 -12.34 -0.68
CA LEU A 225 0.88 -11.45 -1.85
C LEU A 225 1.81 -10.25 -1.60
N SER A 226 2.61 -9.86 -2.59
CA SER A 226 3.29 -8.55 -2.57
C SER A 226 2.29 -7.41 -2.81
N ALA A 227 2.65 -6.18 -2.45
CA ALA A 227 1.81 -5.03 -2.76
C ALA A 227 1.68 -4.82 -4.29
N ASN A 228 2.75 -5.11 -5.04
CA ASN A 228 2.74 -5.11 -6.51
C ASN A 228 1.69 -6.08 -7.10
N GLU A 229 1.69 -7.34 -6.67
CA GLU A 229 0.72 -8.33 -7.14
C GLU A 229 -0.72 -7.97 -6.74
N ALA A 230 -0.92 -7.43 -5.53
CA ALA A 230 -2.22 -6.95 -5.07
C ALA A 230 -2.75 -5.78 -5.91
N ALA A 231 -1.89 -4.81 -6.22
CA ALA A 231 -2.21 -3.67 -7.06
C ALA A 231 -2.57 -4.14 -8.49
N ASP A 232 -1.77 -5.02 -9.10
CA ASP A 232 -2.07 -5.58 -10.43
C ASP A 232 -3.45 -6.26 -10.48
N MET A 233 -3.76 -7.08 -9.48
CA MET A 233 -5.06 -7.77 -9.41
C MET A 233 -6.23 -6.79 -9.28
N LEU A 234 -6.05 -5.67 -8.58
CA LEU A 234 -7.05 -4.61 -8.51
C LEU A 234 -7.19 -3.85 -9.84
N HIS A 235 -6.09 -3.61 -10.56
CA HIS A 235 -6.16 -3.02 -11.90
C HIS A 235 -6.99 -3.86 -12.85
N PHE A 236 -6.79 -5.19 -12.85
CA PHE A 236 -7.64 -6.08 -13.64
C PHE A 236 -9.08 -6.04 -13.17
N GLU A 237 -9.35 -6.02 -11.86
CA GLU A 237 -10.72 -5.99 -11.37
C GLU A 237 -11.47 -4.67 -11.65
N ILE A 238 -10.75 -3.55 -11.67
CA ILE A 238 -11.32 -2.21 -11.91
C ILE A 238 -11.48 -1.94 -13.43
N PHE A 239 -10.49 -2.32 -14.24
CA PHE A 239 -10.39 -1.87 -15.63
C PHE A 239 -10.53 -2.96 -16.68
N ALA A 240 -10.44 -4.25 -16.33
CA ALA A 240 -10.69 -5.30 -17.30
C ALA A 240 -12.19 -5.59 -17.43
N GLU A 241 -12.67 -5.62 -18.66
CA GLU A 241 -13.98 -6.20 -18.95
C GLU A 241 -13.98 -7.69 -18.54
N SER A 242 -15.16 -8.19 -18.16
CA SER A 242 -15.30 -9.57 -17.64
C SER A 242 -14.61 -10.56 -18.58
N PRO A 243 -13.66 -11.38 -18.08
CA PRO A 243 -12.88 -12.24 -18.95
C PRO A 243 -13.82 -13.24 -19.62
N LEU A 244 -13.92 -13.19 -20.95
CA LEU A 244 -14.40 -14.32 -21.72
C LEU A 244 -13.31 -15.39 -21.57
N VAL A 245 -13.46 -16.25 -20.55
CA VAL A 245 -12.46 -17.21 -20.12
C VAL A 245 -12.15 -18.18 -21.27
N SER A 246 -11.13 -17.85 -22.06
CA SER A 246 -10.45 -18.81 -22.91
C SER A 246 -9.19 -19.24 -22.20
N VAL A 247 -9.17 -20.48 -21.72
CA VAL A 247 -7.98 -21.10 -21.11
C VAL A 247 -6.81 -21.19 -22.12
N THR A 248 -7.11 -21.06 -23.42
CA THR A 248 -6.14 -21.01 -24.52
C THR A 248 -5.98 -19.57 -25.01
N ASN A 249 -4.75 -19.03 -25.02
CA ASN A 249 -4.35 -17.67 -25.50
C ASN A 249 -4.25 -16.52 -24.46
N GLN A 250 -3.85 -16.81 -23.21
CA GLN A 250 -3.70 -15.81 -22.15
C GLN A 250 -2.71 -14.65 -22.45
N ILE A 251 -1.58 -14.90 -23.15
CA ILE A 251 -0.58 -13.85 -23.42
C ILE A 251 -1.11 -12.83 -24.45
N PRO A 252 -1.62 -13.24 -25.63
CA PRO A 252 -2.26 -12.32 -26.56
C PRO A 252 -3.39 -11.50 -25.94
N GLU A 253 -4.22 -12.11 -25.08
CA GLU A 253 -5.30 -11.41 -24.38
C GLU A 253 -4.78 -10.33 -23.44
N LEU A 254 -3.75 -10.65 -22.63
CA LEU A 254 -3.11 -9.66 -21.76
C LEU A 254 -2.48 -8.51 -22.56
N CYS A 255 -1.81 -8.80 -23.69
CA CYS A 255 -1.25 -7.77 -24.56
C CYS A 255 -2.34 -6.88 -25.21
N SER A 256 -3.44 -7.48 -25.63
CA SER A 256 -4.60 -6.77 -26.17
C SER A 256 -5.21 -5.84 -25.12
N TRP A 257 -5.42 -6.36 -23.91
CA TRP A 257 -5.92 -5.57 -22.79
C TRP A 257 -4.97 -4.42 -22.42
N LEU A 258 -3.65 -4.65 -22.35
CA LEU A 258 -2.67 -3.59 -22.09
C LEU A 258 -2.73 -2.48 -23.14
N THR A 259 -2.89 -2.85 -24.41
CA THR A 259 -3.01 -1.89 -25.52
C THR A 259 -4.28 -1.06 -25.37
N ALA A 260 -5.43 -1.71 -25.16
CA ALA A 260 -6.70 -1.04 -24.94
C ALA A 260 -6.66 -0.12 -23.70
N HIS A 261 -6.18 -0.64 -22.57
CA HIS A 261 -6.07 0.09 -21.32
C HIS A 261 -5.19 1.33 -21.45
N SER A 262 -4.08 1.25 -22.20
CA SER A 262 -3.22 2.41 -22.46
C SER A 262 -3.92 3.49 -23.30
N ALA A 263 -4.70 3.09 -24.31
CA ALA A 263 -5.47 4.01 -25.14
C ALA A 263 -6.60 4.69 -24.36
N GLU A 264 -7.32 3.91 -23.54
CA GLU A 264 -8.39 4.45 -22.71
C GLU A 264 -7.85 5.38 -21.61
N MET A 265 -6.70 5.09 -21.01
CA MET A 265 -6.05 6.01 -20.07
C MET A 265 -5.80 7.38 -20.72
N LEU A 266 -5.30 7.41 -21.97
CA LEU A 266 -5.08 8.66 -22.71
C LEU A 266 -6.41 9.38 -22.97
N ALA A 267 -7.50 8.66 -23.24
CA ALA A 267 -8.82 9.23 -23.43
C ALA A 267 -9.44 9.78 -22.12
N ARG A 268 -9.13 9.17 -20.96
CA ARG A 268 -9.69 9.53 -19.63
C ARG A 268 -9.15 10.81 -19.00
N GLN A 269 -8.15 11.47 -19.59
CA GLN A 269 -7.44 12.61 -19.00
C GLN A 269 -8.32 13.80 -18.57
N GLN A 270 -9.61 13.84 -18.96
CA GLN A 270 -10.54 14.91 -18.59
C GLN A 270 -11.66 14.51 -17.63
N GLN A 271 -11.76 13.26 -17.19
CA GLN A 271 -12.91 12.77 -16.41
C GLN A 271 -12.61 12.53 -14.93
N ASP A 272 -11.59 11.74 -14.60
CA ASP A 272 -11.24 11.42 -13.22
C ASP A 272 -9.72 11.34 -13.05
N GLN A 273 -9.17 12.30 -12.29
CA GLN A 273 -7.72 12.42 -12.11
C GLN A 273 -7.14 11.24 -11.31
N VAL A 274 -7.89 10.69 -10.34
CA VAL A 274 -7.43 9.57 -9.50
C VAL A 274 -7.29 8.30 -10.32
N LEU A 275 -8.27 8.01 -11.18
CA LEU A 275 -8.17 6.85 -12.07
C LEU A 275 -7.03 6.97 -13.07
N VAL A 276 -6.78 8.18 -13.60
CA VAL A 276 -5.66 8.46 -14.50
C VAL A 276 -4.33 8.26 -13.78
N ASP A 277 -4.19 8.73 -12.55
CA ASP A 277 -2.97 8.58 -11.76
C ASP A 277 -2.72 7.13 -11.37
N LEU A 278 -3.76 6.36 -11.04
CA LEU A 278 -3.66 4.91 -10.87
C LEU A 278 -3.10 4.22 -12.13
N CYS A 279 -3.63 4.54 -13.30
CA CYS A 279 -3.13 3.99 -14.56
C CYS A 279 -1.66 4.37 -14.80
N ARG A 280 -1.28 5.63 -14.51
CA ARG A 280 0.11 6.09 -14.63
C ARG A 280 1.05 5.31 -13.70
N CYS A 281 0.63 5.08 -12.45
CA CYS A 281 1.38 4.28 -11.49
C CYS A 281 1.57 2.84 -11.99
N PHE A 282 0.48 2.22 -12.44
CA PHE A 282 0.49 0.90 -13.06
C PHE A 282 1.51 0.82 -14.19
N PHE A 283 1.34 1.60 -15.26
CA PHE A 283 2.22 1.54 -16.44
C PHE A 283 3.68 1.87 -16.13
N ARG A 284 3.95 2.69 -15.10
CA ARG A 284 5.32 3.02 -14.67
C ARG A 284 6.04 1.82 -14.05
N ARG A 285 5.32 0.91 -13.38
CA ARG A 285 5.91 -0.20 -12.61
C ARG A 285 5.79 -1.59 -13.25
N ILE A 286 5.07 -1.72 -14.37
CA ILE A 286 4.85 -3.04 -15.02
C ILE A 286 6.19 -3.76 -15.23
N GLU A 287 6.27 -4.95 -14.63
CA GLU A 287 7.27 -5.96 -14.95
C GLU A 287 6.52 -7.15 -15.59
N PRO A 288 6.81 -7.52 -16.85
CA PRO A 288 6.00 -8.48 -17.60
C PRO A 288 5.82 -9.84 -16.90
N THR A 289 6.86 -10.34 -16.21
CA THR A 289 6.82 -11.65 -15.55
C THR A 289 5.86 -11.64 -14.36
N ASN A 290 5.94 -10.61 -13.51
CA ASN A 290 5.08 -10.43 -12.35
C ASN A 290 3.65 -10.13 -12.77
N LEU A 291 3.46 -9.24 -13.76
CA LEU A 291 2.13 -8.92 -14.28
C LEU A 291 1.41 -10.17 -14.80
N PHE A 292 2.11 -11.03 -15.54
CA PHE A 292 1.53 -12.27 -16.04
C PHE A 292 1.18 -13.27 -14.92
N ARG A 293 1.95 -13.30 -13.83
CA ARG A 293 1.60 -14.09 -12.63
C ARG A 293 0.35 -13.54 -11.95
N SER A 294 0.27 -12.22 -11.75
CA SER A 294 -0.89 -11.54 -11.18
C SER A 294 -2.14 -11.80 -12.03
N TYR A 295 -2.02 -11.71 -13.36
CA TYR A 295 -3.11 -11.97 -14.31
C TYR A 295 -3.62 -13.41 -14.23
N LYS A 296 -2.71 -14.39 -14.20
CA LYS A 296 -3.08 -15.81 -14.03
C LYS A 296 -3.79 -16.07 -12.71
N LEU A 297 -3.30 -15.47 -11.63
CA LEU A 297 -3.91 -15.61 -10.31
C LEU A 297 -5.30 -14.97 -10.28
N TRP A 298 -5.46 -13.79 -10.87
CA TRP A 298 -6.75 -13.11 -11.01
C TRP A 298 -7.76 -13.95 -11.81
N LEU A 299 -7.38 -14.48 -12.98
CA LEU A 299 -8.23 -15.37 -13.77
C LEU A 299 -8.67 -16.61 -12.99
N LEU A 300 -7.75 -17.23 -12.25
CA LEU A 300 -8.04 -18.43 -11.45
C LEU A 300 -9.00 -18.15 -10.28
N ILE A 301 -9.04 -16.92 -9.77
CA ILE A 301 -9.93 -16.51 -8.69
C ILE A 301 -11.30 -16.08 -9.21
N LYS A 302 -11.35 -15.57 -10.45
CA LYS A 302 -12.55 -15.02 -11.09
C LYS A 302 -13.37 -16.07 -11.86
N GLY A 303 -12.70 -17.06 -12.45
CA GLY A 303 -13.33 -18.24 -13.06
C GLY A 303 -13.83 -19.24 -12.02
#